data_AF-A0AAI9HY21-F1
#
_entry.id   AF-A0AAI9HY21-F1
#
_cell.length_a   1.000
_cell.length_b   1.000
_cell.length_c   1.000
_cell.angle_alpha   90.00
_cell.angle_beta   90.00
_cell.angle_gamma   90.00
#
_symmetry.space_group_name_H-M   'P 1'
#
loop_
_entity.id
_entity.type
_entity.pdbx_description
1 polymer ?
#
loop_
_entity_poly.entity_id
_entity_poly.type
_entity_poly.pdbx_seq_one_letter_code
_entity_poly.pdbx_strand_id
1 'polypeptide(L)'
;MIGKIVSESVMTPKSAHIGQTKSHRPTAKPVNQVSQNATVRSSGYHNTMVDSNTLSVAPNIIKLKNNNETFSLPSKNAVIYSPFGHQDMICQALRINTPRVLKNKAALPLLSSKLLRPMLQESVREFKKSELQGKLKNGAVYDQKLTPLIAEHGLATVHDAILQGGIALNKNAVTVLGEYKALNQLQLELKSSQKIDTIYVIGHGEAGQPYLYETSKIGCRQKHIADVMKEIYASLGNKIASNVKIKLTACESADAERLDSFNQLTQKKRIDKNHTHSLAAHAKIEAQKVVPEARIYGYHGIGISRGSDYLSKAQCLDSDFDSKTGQVTHWVNAKSVRETF
;
A
#
# COMPACT_ATOMS: atom_id res chain seq x y z
N MET A 1 -9.98 62.46 -8.62
CA MET A 1 -8.50 62.51 -8.67
C MET A 1 -8.05 61.20 -9.30
N ILE A 2 -7.94 61.14 -10.63
CA ILE A 2 -6.71 61.33 -11.43
C ILE A 2 -5.60 60.34 -10.99
N GLY A 3 -5.22 59.50 -11.94
CA GLY A 3 -4.44 58.28 -11.74
C GLY A 3 -2.94 58.48 -11.58
N LYS A 4 -2.24 57.35 -11.43
CA LYS A 4 -0.90 57.15 -12.01
C LYS A 4 -0.61 55.65 -12.16
N ILE A 5 -0.47 55.24 -13.41
CA ILE A 5 0.23 54.04 -13.85
C ILE A 5 1.72 54.39 -13.87
N VAL A 6 2.59 53.53 -13.33
CA VAL A 6 4.00 53.43 -13.76
C VAL A 6 4.43 51.96 -13.75
N SER A 7 5.13 51.62 -14.82
CA SER A 7 5.58 50.32 -15.33
C SER A 7 6.82 49.73 -14.67
N GLU A 8 6.97 48.43 -14.94
CA GLU A 8 8.08 47.48 -14.83
C GLU A 8 9.52 48.01 -14.65
N SER A 9 10.30 47.31 -13.82
CA SER A 9 11.72 47.10 -14.06
C SER A 9 12.11 45.63 -13.81
N VAL A 10 12.62 45.03 -14.88
CA VAL A 10 13.25 43.72 -14.94
C VAL A 10 14.64 43.83 -14.29
N MET A 11 14.96 42.97 -13.33
CA MET A 11 16.34 42.72 -12.91
C MET A 11 16.67 41.23 -12.98
N THR A 12 17.47 40.89 -13.98
CA THR A 12 18.27 39.67 -14.08
C THR A 12 19.44 39.69 -13.10
N PRO A 13 19.70 38.62 -12.34
CA PRO A 13 21.02 38.38 -11.74
C PRO A 13 21.92 37.56 -12.68
N LYS A 14 23.16 38.01 -12.78
CA LYS A 14 24.27 37.49 -13.58
C LYS A 14 24.71 36.08 -13.13
N SER A 15 25.16 35.32 -14.13
CA SER A 15 25.94 34.09 -14.01
C SER A 15 27.25 34.29 -13.22
N ALA A 16 27.62 33.30 -12.40
CA ALA A 16 28.96 33.11 -11.88
C ALA A 16 29.30 31.60 -11.84
N HIS A 17 30.58 31.32 -12.07
CA HIS A 17 31.18 30.07 -12.53
C HIS A 17 31.09 28.84 -11.60
N ILE A 18 30.83 27.70 -12.24
CA ILE A 18 31.58 26.43 -12.24
C ILE A 18 32.42 26.10 -10.98
N GLY A 19 31.94 25.12 -10.22
CA GLY A 19 32.75 24.26 -9.35
C GLY A 19 32.44 22.80 -9.66
N GLN A 20 33.29 22.15 -10.45
CA GLN A 20 33.19 20.72 -10.78
C GLN A 20 33.52 19.87 -9.54
N THR A 21 32.65 18.93 -9.19
CA THR A 21 33.06 17.72 -8.45
C THR A 21 32.50 16.47 -9.14
N LYS A 22 33.33 15.43 -9.11
CA LYS A 22 33.46 14.38 -10.10
C LYS A 22 32.39 13.30 -9.94
N SER A 23 31.73 12.95 -11.04
CA SER A 23 30.93 11.73 -11.18
C SER A 23 31.84 10.55 -11.53
N HIS A 24 31.94 9.56 -10.63
CA HIS A 24 32.57 8.27 -10.92
C HIS A 24 31.56 7.35 -11.59
N ARG A 25 31.71 7.19 -12.91
CA ARG A 25 31.05 6.17 -13.72
C ARG A 25 32.06 5.02 -13.95
N PRO A 26 31.75 3.76 -13.61
CA PRO A 26 32.62 2.65 -13.97
C PRO A 26 32.53 2.35 -15.47
N THR A 27 33.69 2.29 -16.11
CA THR A 27 33.89 1.88 -17.50
C THR A 27 33.87 0.36 -17.61
N ALA A 28 32.93 -0.18 -18.39
CA ALA A 28 32.98 -1.58 -18.83
C ALA A 28 33.87 -1.69 -20.07
N LYS A 29 34.93 -2.51 -20.01
CA LYS A 29 35.75 -2.89 -21.15
C LYS A 29 35.01 -3.93 -22.01
N PRO A 30 35.15 -3.89 -23.35
CA PRO A 30 34.59 -4.92 -24.22
C PRO A 30 35.46 -6.18 -24.20
N VAL A 31 34.83 -7.35 -24.17
CA VAL A 31 35.52 -8.64 -24.41
C VAL A 31 35.04 -9.20 -25.74
N ASN A 32 36.02 -9.59 -26.54
CA ASN A 32 35.94 -10.04 -27.91
C ASN A 32 35.12 -11.31 -28.12
N GLN A 33 34.60 -11.39 -29.33
CA GLN A 33 34.04 -12.54 -30.02
C GLN A 33 34.91 -13.80 -29.91
N VAL A 34 34.26 -14.95 -29.73
CA VAL A 34 34.60 -16.18 -30.46
C VAL A 34 33.30 -16.80 -30.96
N SER A 35 33.24 -16.95 -32.28
CA SER A 35 32.19 -17.63 -33.04
C SER A 35 32.49 -19.13 -33.13
N GLN A 36 31.43 -19.92 -33.31
CA GLN A 36 31.31 -21.15 -34.12
C GLN A 36 30.54 -22.27 -33.39
N ASN A 37 29.26 -22.48 -33.73
CA ASN A 37 28.92 -23.43 -34.79
C ASN A 37 27.40 -23.51 -35.00
N ALA A 38 27.03 -23.42 -36.27
CA ALA A 38 25.69 -23.64 -36.77
C ALA A 38 25.44 -25.15 -36.92
N THR A 39 24.21 -25.60 -36.65
CA THR A 39 23.64 -26.73 -37.37
C THR A 39 22.16 -26.46 -37.59
N VAL A 40 21.83 -26.27 -38.87
CA VAL A 40 20.49 -26.19 -39.43
C VAL A 40 19.87 -27.59 -39.43
N ARG A 41 18.60 -27.71 -39.06
CA ARG A 41 17.65 -28.59 -39.76
C ARG A 41 16.21 -28.15 -39.54
N SER A 42 15.48 -28.32 -40.62
CA SER A 42 14.22 -27.71 -41.02
C SER A 42 13.04 -28.64 -40.80
N SER A 43 11.87 -28.00 -40.63
CA SER A 43 10.50 -28.40 -41.04
C SER A 43 9.90 -29.71 -40.53
N GLY A 44 8.79 -29.56 -39.82
CA GLY A 44 7.71 -30.54 -39.73
C GLY A 44 6.43 -29.88 -39.22
N TYR A 45 5.62 -29.35 -40.12
CA TYR A 45 4.23 -28.99 -39.84
C TYR A 45 3.42 -30.29 -39.70
N HIS A 46 2.77 -30.50 -38.55
CA HIS A 46 1.58 -31.34 -38.47
C HIS A 46 0.58 -30.75 -37.47
N ASN A 47 -0.60 -30.40 -37.99
CA ASN A 47 -1.82 -30.15 -37.23
C ASN A 47 -2.15 -31.38 -36.38
N THR A 48 -2.40 -31.19 -35.09
CA THR A 48 -3.31 -32.04 -34.33
C THR A 48 -4.07 -31.19 -33.31
N MET A 49 -5.33 -31.58 -33.16
CA MET A 49 -6.39 -30.88 -32.45
C MET A 49 -6.13 -30.73 -30.95
N VAL A 50 -6.82 -29.73 -30.42
CA VAL A 50 -7.20 -29.47 -29.03
C VAL A 50 -7.27 -30.74 -28.19
N ASP A 51 -6.44 -30.81 -27.15
CA ASP A 51 -6.70 -31.67 -26.00
C ASP A 51 -6.28 -30.98 -24.69
N SER A 52 -7.08 -31.26 -23.68
CA SER A 52 -7.15 -30.63 -22.36
C SER A 52 -5.80 -30.60 -21.64
N ASN A 53 -5.29 -29.40 -21.35
CA ASN A 53 -4.12 -29.21 -20.48
C ASN A 53 -4.48 -29.50 -19.00
N THR A 54 -4.53 -30.77 -18.63
CA THR A 54 -4.25 -31.20 -17.26
C THR A 54 -2.80 -30.87 -16.94
N LEU A 55 -2.57 -29.87 -16.08
CA LEU A 55 -1.25 -29.61 -15.51
C LEU A 55 -0.87 -30.79 -14.62
N SER A 56 0.14 -31.57 -15.03
CA SER A 56 0.78 -32.54 -14.14
C SER A 56 1.61 -31.78 -13.10
N VAL A 57 1.21 -31.85 -11.84
CA VAL A 57 2.02 -31.42 -10.70
C VAL A 57 3.21 -32.37 -10.60
N ALA A 58 4.44 -31.85 -10.62
CA ALA A 58 5.63 -32.67 -10.42
C ALA A 58 5.57 -33.33 -9.02
N PRO A 59 5.77 -34.66 -8.87
CA PRO A 59 5.40 -35.38 -7.64
C PRO A 59 6.23 -35.08 -6.37
N ASN A 60 7.23 -34.19 -6.39
CA ASN A 60 8.31 -34.25 -5.40
C ASN A 60 8.62 -32.95 -4.64
N ILE A 61 7.67 -32.03 -4.45
CA ILE A 61 7.88 -30.86 -3.58
C ILE A 61 6.64 -30.52 -2.75
N ILE A 62 6.12 -31.44 -1.93
CA ILE A 62 5.30 -31.05 -0.77
C ILE A 62 5.58 -31.99 0.41
N LYS A 63 6.62 -31.71 1.21
CA LYS A 63 6.67 -32.18 2.60
C LYS A 63 5.95 -31.16 3.47
N LEU A 64 4.70 -31.48 3.80
CA LEU A 64 3.79 -30.70 4.62
C LEU A 64 4.27 -30.62 6.06
N LYS A 65 4.45 -29.39 6.59
CA LYS A 65 4.32 -29.11 8.03
C LYS A 65 3.00 -28.38 8.23
N ASN A 66 2.03 -29.10 8.81
CA ASN A 66 0.74 -28.54 9.21
C ASN A 66 0.91 -27.66 10.45
N ASN A 67 0.98 -26.34 10.25
CA ASN A 67 0.77 -25.37 11.33
C ASN A 67 -0.57 -24.67 11.09
N ASN A 68 -1.66 -25.38 11.40
CA ASN A 68 -3.01 -24.78 11.45
C ASN A 68 -3.18 -24.01 12.77
N GLU A 69 -2.67 -22.78 12.81
CA GLU A 69 -3.13 -21.79 13.80
C GLU A 69 -4.07 -20.79 13.10
N THR A 70 -5.32 -21.20 12.94
CA THR A 70 -6.42 -20.32 12.54
C THR A 70 -6.82 -19.43 13.72
N PHE A 71 -6.11 -18.32 13.90
CA PHE A 71 -6.61 -17.21 14.71
C PHE A 71 -7.81 -16.55 14.01
N SER A 72 -9.02 -17.07 14.24
CA SER A 72 -10.26 -16.42 13.87
C SER A 72 -10.54 -15.25 14.82
N LEU A 73 -9.84 -14.14 14.63
CA LEU A 73 -10.27 -12.87 15.20
C LEU A 73 -11.67 -12.54 14.64
N PRO A 74 -12.66 -12.18 15.48
CA PRO A 74 -14.00 -11.81 15.04
C PRO A 74 -13.91 -10.74 13.95
N SER A 75 -14.81 -10.82 12.97
CA SER A 75 -14.84 -9.87 11.85
C SER A 75 -15.13 -8.47 12.38
N LYS A 76 -14.07 -7.72 12.67
CA LYS A 76 -14.15 -6.32 13.08
C LYS A 76 -14.95 -5.54 12.05
N ASN A 77 -15.93 -4.78 12.53
CA ASN A 77 -16.71 -3.86 11.72
C ASN A 77 -15.83 -2.68 11.37
N ALA A 78 -15.22 -2.75 10.19
CA ALA A 78 -14.22 -1.79 9.76
C ALA A 78 -14.61 -1.15 8.44
N VAL A 79 -14.15 0.08 8.25
CA VAL A 79 -14.31 0.84 7.01
C VAL A 79 -12.97 1.48 6.62
N ILE A 80 -12.82 1.81 5.35
CA ILE A 80 -11.74 2.67 4.87
C ILE A 80 -12.36 4.03 4.56
N TYR A 81 -11.82 5.10 5.14
CA TYR A 81 -12.23 6.47 4.85
C TYR A 81 -11.19 7.15 3.97
N SER A 82 -11.66 7.69 2.85
CA SER A 82 -10.87 8.45 1.90
C SER A 82 -11.23 9.93 1.95
N PRO A 83 -10.27 10.80 2.29
CA PRO A 83 -10.47 12.25 2.27
C PRO A 83 -10.39 12.84 0.85
N PHE A 84 -10.04 12.04 -0.18
CA PHE A 84 -9.86 12.47 -1.57
C PHE A 84 -10.51 11.49 -2.55
N GLY A 85 -11.01 11.98 -3.68
CA GLY A 85 -11.49 11.13 -4.79
C GLY A 85 -10.43 11.00 -5.87
N HIS A 86 -9.29 10.36 -5.58
CA HIS A 86 -8.15 10.22 -6.49
C HIS A 86 -7.70 8.76 -6.58
N GLN A 87 -7.06 8.39 -7.70
CA GLN A 87 -6.65 7.01 -7.96
C GLN A 87 -5.66 6.44 -6.93
N ASP A 88 -4.76 7.27 -6.38
CA ASP A 88 -3.88 6.88 -5.27
C ASP A 88 -4.65 6.35 -4.06
N MET A 89 -5.84 6.90 -3.77
CA MET A 89 -6.67 6.45 -2.66
C MET A 89 -7.20 5.03 -2.92
N ILE A 90 -7.52 4.71 -4.17
CA ILE A 90 -7.95 3.38 -4.58
C ILE A 90 -6.80 2.40 -4.40
N CYS A 91 -5.59 2.74 -4.85
CA CYS A 91 -4.38 1.95 -4.62
C CYS A 91 -4.15 1.64 -3.13
N GLN A 92 -4.29 2.65 -2.26
CA GLN A 92 -4.17 2.44 -0.81
C GLN A 92 -5.29 1.55 -0.24
N ALA A 93 -6.53 1.74 -0.69
CA ALA A 93 -7.66 0.91 -0.28
C ALA A 93 -7.49 -0.56 -0.71
N LEU A 94 -7.00 -0.80 -1.94
CA LEU A 94 -6.66 -2.14 -2.42
C LEU A 94 -5.59 -2.77 -1.54
N ARG A 95 -4.55 -2.05 -1.14
CA ARG A 95 -3.51 -2.58 -0.23
C ARG A 95 -4.07 -3.03 1.12
N ILE A 96 -5.09 -2.35 1.64
CA ILE A 96 -5.77 -2.77 2.88
C ILE A 96 -6.64 -4.02 2.63
N ASN A 97 -7.31 -4.08 1.48
CA ASN A 97 -8.30 -5.12 1.17
C ASN A 97 -7.71 -6.41 0.58
N THR A 98 -6.61 -6.35 -0.17
CA THR A 98 -5.91 -7.50 -0.76
C THR A 98 -5.66 -8.63 0.25
N PRO A 99 -5.01 -8.41 1.41
CA PRO A 99 -4.79 -9.49 2.37
C PRO A 99 -6.08 -10.04 2.99
N ARG A 100 -7.19 -9.29 2.95
CA ARG A 100 -8.49 -9.75 3.44
C ARG A 100 -9.12 -10.71 2.43
N VAL A 101 -9.21 -10.30 1.17
CA VAL A 101 -9.86 -11.09 0.12
C VAL A 101 -9.08 -12.36 -0.21
N LEU A 102 -7.75 -12.34 -0.10
CA LEU A 102 -6.90 -13.53 -0.22
C LEU A 102 -7.12 -14.54 0.94
N LYS A 103 -7.67 -14.08 2.07
CA LYS A 103 -8.06 -14.92 3.22
C LYS A 103 -9.58 -15.16 3.26
N ASN A 104 -10.26 -15.03 2.12
CA ASN A 104 -11.71 -15.18 1.98
C ASN A 104 -12.54 -14.28 2.92
N LYS A 105 -11.99 -13.12 3.32
CA LYS A 105 -12.74 -12.10 4.07
C LYS A 105 -13.23 -11.03 3.11
N ALA A 106 -14.45 -10.55 3.32
CA ALA A 106 -15.00 -9.44 2.54
C ALA A 106 -14.08 -8.20 2.56
N ALA A 107 -13.97 -7.56 1.40
CA ALA A 107 -13.36 -6.24 1.27
C ALA A 107 -14.10 -5.24 2.16
N LEU A 108 -13.34 -4.34 2.80
CA LEU A 108 -13.89 -3.22 3.54
C LEU A 108 -14.47 -2.18 2.57
N PRO A 109 -15.60 -1.54 2.91
CA PRO A 109 -16.13 -0.45 2.11
C PRO A 109 -15.18 0.75 2.17
N LEU A 110 -15.03 1.42 1.03
CA LEU A 110 -14.28 2.66 0.83
C LEU A 110 -15.25 3.83 0.82
N LEU A 111 -15.26 4.59 1.90
CA LEU A 111 -16.17 5.70 2.13
C LEU A 111 -15.44 7.02 1.89
N SER A 112 -16.20 8.05 1.55
CA SER A 112 -15.74 9.43 1.49
C SER A 112 -16.84 10.36 2.01
N SER A 113 -16.51 11.63 2.21
CA SER A 113 -17.53 12.66 2.43
C SER A 113 -18.56 12.66 1.29
N LYS A 114 -19.79 13.10 1.60
CA LYS A 114 -20.89 13.17 0.62
C LYS A 114 -20.50 13.99 -0.62
N LEU A 115 -19.77 15.09 -0.41
CA LEU A 115 -19.32 15.99 -1.48
C LEU A 115 -18.33 15.31 -2.44
N LEU A 116 -17.45 14.44 -1.93
CA LEU A 116 -16.42 13.77 -2.74
C LEU A 116 -16.86 12.44 -3.34
N ARG A 117 -18.03 11.91 -2.93
CA ARG A 117 -18.50 10.59 -3.34
C ARG A 117 -18.63 10.43 -4.86
N PRO A 118 -19.21 11.38 -5.62
CA PRO A 118 -19.27 11.26 -7.08
C PRO A 118 -17.89 11.19 -7.74
N MET A 119 -16.94 12.01 -7.26
CA MET A 119 -15.57 12.03 -7.77
C MET A 119 -14.82 10.72 -7.46
N LEU A 120 -15.05 10.14 -6.27
CA LEU A 120 -14.50 8.84 -5.90
C LEU A 120 -15.11 7.71 -6.75
N GLN A 121 -16.42 7.74 -6.98
CA GLN A 121 -17.11 6.75 -7.84
C GLN A 121 -16.55 6.77 -9.27
N GLU A 122 -16.35 7.96 -9.83
CA GLU A 122 -15.75 8.11 -11.16
C GLU A 122 -14.31 7.58 -11.18
N SER A 123 -13.50 7.99 -10.20
CA SER A 123 -12.11 7.52 -10.09
C SER A 123 -12.03 5.99 -10.01
N VAL A 124 -12.94 5.35 -9.26
CA VAL A 124 -13.01 3.88 -9.17
C VAL A 124 -13.39 3.24 -10.48
N ARG A 125 -14.32 3.83 -11.22
CA ARG A 125 -14.72 3.35 -12.54
C ARG A 125 -13.57 3.41 -13.54
N GLU A 126 -12.89 4.56 -13.63
CA GLU A 126 -11.75 4.75 -14.51
C GLU A 126 -10.58 3.84 -14.14
N PHE A 127 -10.23 3.81 -12.85
CA PHE A 127 -9.17 2.95 -12.32
C PHE A 127 -9.45 1.48 -12.63
N LYS A 128 -10.69 1.02 -12.42
CA LYS A 128 -11.10 -0.35 -12.75
C LYS A 128 -10.96 -0.66 -14.24
N LYS A 129 -11.40 0.25 -15.11
CA LYS A 129 -11.26 0.08 -16.56
C LYS A 129 -9.78 -0.04 -16.97
N SER A 130 -8.93 0.86 -16.46
CA SER A 130 -7.51 0.89 -16.77
C SER A 130 -6.76 -0.34 -16.23
N GLU A 131 -6.92 -0.66 -14.95
CA GLU A 131 -6.16 -1.72 -14.30
C GLU A 131 -6.54 -3.11 -14.81
N LEU A 132 -7.83 -3.36 -15.10
CA LEU A 132 -8.28 -4.64 -15.66
C LEU A 132 -7.80 -4.89 -17.10
N GLN A 133 -7.43 -3.84 -17.83
CA GLN A 133 -6.80 -3.97 -19.15
C GLN A 133 -5.26 -3.98 -19.04
N GLY A 134 -4.72 -3.38 -17.98
CA GLY A 134 -3.30 -3.30 -17.68
C GLY A 134 -2.82 -4.38 -16.70
N LYS A 135 -2.39 -3.94 -15.52
CA LYS A 135 -1.72 -4.76 -14.50
C LYS A 135 -2.54 -5.98 -14.06
N LEU A 136 -3.86 -5.83 -13.99
CA LEU A 136 -4.79 -6.84 -13.47
C LEU A 136 -5.46 -7.69 -14.55
N LYS A 137 -5.02 -7.60 -15.82
CA LYS A 137 -5.63 -8.34 -16.94
C LYS A 137 -5.71 -9.85 -16.74
N ASN A 138 -4.74 -10.44 -16.03
CA ASN A 138 -4.70 -11.87 -15.74
C ASN A 138 -5.46 -12.25 -14.45
N GLY A 139 -6.11 -11.30 -13.78
CA GLY A 139 -6.74 -11.51 -12.47
C GLY A 139 -7.81 -12.61 -12.48
N ALA A 140 -8.66 -12.65 -13.52
CA ALA A 140 -9.69 -13.68 -13.67
C ALA A 140 -9.07 -15.09 -13.85
N VAL A 141 -8.01 -15.20 -14.66
CA VAL A 141 -7.28 -16.46 -14.86
C VAL A 141 -6.65 -16.93 -13.56
N TYR A 142 -6.04 -16.01 -12.80
CA TYR A 142 -5.47 -16.35 -11.49
C TYR A 142 -6.53 -16.71 -10.47
N ASP A 143 -7.73 -16.11 -10.51
CA ASP A 143 -8.81 -16.47 -9.59
C ASP A 143 -9.28 -17.90 -9.83
N GLN A 144 -9.47 -18.30 -11.10
CA GLN A 144 -9.81 -19.67 -11.46
C GLN A 144 -8.74 -20.68 -11.04
N LYS A 145 -7.45 -20.35 -11.23
CA LYS A 145 -6.34 -21.29 -10.97
C LYS A 145 -5.94 -21.36 -9.50
N LEU A 146 -5.89 -20.22 -8.81
CA LEU A 146 -5.28 -20.13 -7.48
C LEU A 146 -6.30 -20.20 -6.35
N THR A 147 -7.55 -19.76 -6.54
CA THR A 147 -8.54 -19.81 -5.44
C THR A 147 -8.79 -21.23 -4.92
N PRO A 148 -8.95 -22.26 -5.78
CA PRO A 148 -9.07 -23.64 -5.31
C PRO A 148 -7.84 -24.11 -4.54
N LEU A 149 -6.65 -23.84 -5.08
CA LEU A 149 -5.37 -24.22 -4.44
C LEU A 149 -5.17 -23.53 -3.09
N ILE A 150 -5.54 -22.25 -2.99
CA ILE A 150 -5.43 -21.49 -1.73
C ILE A 150 -6.41 -22.04 -0.69
N ALA A 151 -7.61 -22.46 -1.11
CA ALA A 151 -8.59 -23.07 -0.24
C ALA A 151 -8.12 -24.44 0.28
N GLU A 152 -7.44 -25.22 -0.57
CA GLU A 152 -6.96 -26.57 -0.23
C GLU A 152 -5.67 -26.56 0.60
N HIS A 153 -4.67 -25.77 0.19
CA HIS A 153 -3.31 -25.84 0.74
C HIS A 153 -2.91 -24.62 1.59
N GLY A 154 -3.74 -23.58 1.61
CA GLY A 154 -3.46 -22.33 2.29
C GLY A 154 -2.62 -21.35 1.46
N LEU A 155 -2.86 -20.06 1.69
CA LEU A 155 -2.26 -18.96 0.92
C LEU A 155 -0.72 -18.95 0.94
N ALA A 156 -0.11 -19.22 2.10
CA ALA A 156 1.35 -19.19 2.24
C ALA A 156 2.01 -20.29 1.40
N THR A 157 1.50 -21.52 1.51
CA THR A 157 1.97 -22.68 0.76
C THR A 157 1.92 -22.45 -0.75
N VAL A 158 0.78 -21.96 -1.25
CA VAL A 158 0.60 -21.68 -2.69
C VAL A 158 1.53 -20.57 -3.16
N HIS A 159 1.67 -19.51 -2.37
CA HIS A 159 2.56 -18.40 -2.69
C HIS A 159 4.02 -18.86 -2.78
N ASP A 160 4.49 -19.62 -1.80
CA ASP A 160 5.87 -20.11 -1.76
C ASP A 160 6.15 -21.09 -2.91
N ALA A 161 5.17 -21.95 -3.26
CA ALA A 161 5.28 -22.83 -4.42
C ALA A 161 5.40 -22.07 -5.75
N ILE A 162 4.71 -20.94 -5.92
CA ILE A 162 4.88 -20.06 -7.09
C ILE A 162 6.27 -19.44 -7.11
N LEU A 163 6.75 -18.92 -5.97
CA LEU A 163 8.07 -18.28 -5.88
C LEU A 163 9.22 -19.25 -6.19
N GLN A 164 9.08 -20.51 -5.76
CA GLN A 164 10.04 -21.58 -6.00
C GLN A 164 9.90 -22.24 -7.38
N GLY A 165 8.93 -21.81 -8.20
CA GLY A 165 8.69 -22.36 -9.53
C GLY A 165 7.95 -23.70 -9.57
N GLY A 166 7.43 -24.18 -8.43
CA GLY A 166 6.60 -25.38 -8.35
C GLY A 166 5.21 -25.21 -8.97
N ILE A 167 4.74 -23.96 -9.10
CA ILE A 167 3.55 -23.59 -9.89
C ILE A 167 4.00 -22.63 -10.99
N ALA A 168 3.83 -23.04 -12.26
CA ALA A 168 4.26 -22.29 -13.44
C ALA A 168 3.36 -21.07 -13.71
N LEU A 169 3.47 -20.05 -12.86
CA LEU A 169 2.78 -18.77 -12.97
C LEU A 169 3.75 -17.61 -12.74
N ASN A 170 3.33 -16.39 -13.08
CA ASN A 170 4.10 -15.20 -12.77
C ASN A 170 4.28 -15.07 -11.24
N LYS A 171 5.47 -14.67 -10.77
CA LYS A 171 5.76 -14.49 -9.34
C LYS A 171 4.79 -13.52 -8.63
N ASN A 172 4.22 -12.57 -9.37
CA ASN A 172 3.22 -11.63 -8.86
C ASN A 172 1.77 -12.15 -8.93
N ALA A 173 1.54 -13.43 -9.27
CA ALA A 173 0.18 -13.94 -9.52
C ALA A 173 -0.74 -13.81 -8.30
N VAL A 174 -0.25 -14.11 -7.09
CA VAL A 174 -1.01 -13.95 -5.84
C VAL A 174 -1.35 -12.49 -5.57
N THR A 175 -0.40 -11.59 -5.85
CA THR A 175 -0.61 -10.13 -5.74
C THR A 175 -1.69 -9.64 -6.69
N VAL A 176 -1.58 -10.00 -7.97
CA VAL A 176 -2.55 -9.63 -9.01
C VAL A 176 -3.93 -10.19 -8.68
N LEU A 177 -4.00 -11.44 -8.23
CA LEU A 177 -5.25 -12.05 -7.76
C LEU A 177 -5.89 -11.24 -6.63
N GLY A 178 -5.09 -10.89 -5.63
CA GLY A 178 -5.56 -10.17 -4.45
C GLY A 178 -6.09 -8.78 -4.78
N GLU A 179 -5.36 -8.01 -5.58
CA GLU A 179 -5.80 -6.69 -6.07
C GLU A 179 -7.03 -6.80 -6.97
N TYR A 180 -7.07 -7.79 -7.87
CA TYR A 180 -8.23 -8.06 -8.73
C TYR A 180 -9.49 -8.36 -7.91
N LYS A 181 -9.42 -9.25 -6.92
CA LYS A 181 -10.55 -9.57 -6.04
C LYS A 181 -10.95 -8.35 -5.21
N ALA A 182 -9.99 -7.63 -4.64
CA ALA A 182 -10.25 -6.44 -3.83
C ALA A 182 -10.95 -5.34 -4.64
N LEU A 183 -10.53 -5.12 -5.90
CA LEU A 183 -11.12 -4.12 -6.78
C LEU A 183 -12.53 -4.51 -7.24
N ASN A 184 -12.76 -5.78 -7.56
CA ASN A 184 -14.09 -6.27 -7.95
C ASN A 184 -15.08 -6.33 -6.79
N GLN A 185 -14.60 -6.48 -5.56
CA GLN A 185 -15.42 -6.50 -4.35
C GLN A 185 -15.52 -5.13 -3.66
N LEU A 186 -14.88 -4.08 -4.20
CA LEU A 186 -14.82 -2.76 -3.57
C LEU A 186 -16.23 -2.14 -3.50
N GLN A 187 -16.69 -1.86 -2.29
CA GLN A 187 -17.97 -1.19 -2.05
C GLN A 187 -17.74 0.27 -1.70
N LEU A 188 -18.54 1.18 -2.24
CA LEU A 188 -18.44 2.62 -1.97
C LEU A 188 -19.50 3.12 -0.98
N GLU A 189 -20.16 2.18 -0.31
CA GLU A 189 -21.25 2.43 0.62
C GLU A 189 -21.16 1.48 1.81
N LEU A 190 -21.71 1.93 2.93
CA LEU A 190 -21.82 1.12 4.13
C LEU A 190 -23.17 0.41 4.17
N LYS A 191 -23.16 -0.91 3.97
CA LYS A 191 -24.37 -1.74 4.02
C LYS A 191 -24.72 -2.27 5.41
N SER A 192 -23.81 -2.17 6.37
CA SER A 192 -24.01 -2.67 7.74
C SER A 192 -24.67 -1.63 8.65
N SER A 193 -25.59 -2.10 9.50
CA SER A 193 -26.16 -1.35 10.61
C SER A 193 -25.33 -1.45 11.90
N GLN A 194 -24.35 -2.36 11.95
CA GLN A 194 -23.52 -2.57 13.13
C GLN A 194 -22.56 -1.39 13.36
N LYS A 195 -22.22 -1.17 14.63
CA LYS A 195 -21.26 -0.14 15.02
C LYS A 195 -19.88 -0.43 14.45
N ILE A 196 -19.22 0.60 13.94
CA ILE A 196 -17.88 0.57 13.37
C ILE A 196 -16.87 0.66 14.50
N ASP A 197 -16.07 -0.39 14.66
CA ASP A 197 -15.01 -0.48 15.68
C ASP A 197 -13.64 -0.02 15.15
N THR A 198 -13.46 0.06 13.83
CA THR A 198 -12.19 0.41 13.20
C THR A 198 -12.40 1.27 11.95
N ILE A 199 -11.71 2.40 11.87
CA ILE A 199 -11.70 3.26 10.69
C ILE A 199 -10.26 3.35 10.19
N TYR A 200 -10.00 2.90 8.97
CA TYR A 200 -8.71 3.13 8.30
C TYR A 200 -8.80 4.45 7.54
N VAL A 201 -7.99 5.44 7.88
CA VAL A 201 -7.95 6.72 7.17
C VAL A 201 -6.77 6.70 6.20
N ILE A 202 -7.05 6.71 4.91
CA ILE A 202 -6.03 6.67 3.85
C ILE A 202 -5.63 8.08 3.39
N GLY A 203 -4.42 8.20 2.85
CA GLY A 203 -3.79 9.47 2.49
C GLY A 203 -2.28 9.34 2.50
N HIS A 204 -1.58 10.30 1.92
CA HIS A 204 -0.15 10.47 2.17
C HIS A 204 0.06 11.40 3.36
N GLY A 205 1.20 11.30 4.02
CA GLY A 205 1.52 12.06 5.23
C GLY A 205 2.99 12.44 5.24
N GLU A 206 3.31 13.35 6.13
CA GLU A 206 4.63 13.93 6.33
C GLU A 206 4.82 14.15 7.83
N ALA A 207 6.01 13.86 8.34
CA ALA A 207 6.32 14.01 9.76
C ALA A 207 6.05 15.45 10.25
N GLY A 208 5.45 15.56 11.44
CA GLY A 208 5.17 16.85 12.08
C GLY A 208 4.06 17.69 11.44
N GLN A 209 3.46 17.23 10.34
CA GLN A 209 2.41 17.97 9.64
C GLN A 209 1.00 17.49 10.05
N PRO A 210 0.04 18.42 10.30
CA PRO A 210 -1.34 18.06 10.62
C PRO A 210 -2.20 17.81 9.36
N TYR A 211 -1.58 17.50 8.22
CA TYR A 211 -2.25 17.35 6.93
C TYR A 211 -2.16 15.92 6.39
N LEU A 212 -3.22 15.51 5.69
CA LEU A 212 -3.20 14.40 4.75
C LEU A 212 -3.09 14.96 3.34
N TYR A 213 -2.36 14.26 2.48
CA TYR A 213 -2.12 14.65 1.10
C TYR A 213 -2.73 13.63 0.13
N GLU A 214 -3.24 14.13 -0.99
CA GLU A 214 -3.90 13.33 -2.02
C GLU A 214 -2.94 12.39 -2.75
N THR A 215 -1.73 12.87 -3.03
CA THR A 215 -0.66 12.13 -3.72
C THR A 215 0.67 12.42 -3.06
N SER A 216 1.75 11.75 -3.47
CA SER A 216 3.12 12.10 -3.06
C SER A 216 3.75 13.21 -3.89
N LYS A 217 3.00 13.86 -4.80
CA LYS A 217 3.51 14.93 -5.67
C LYS A 217 3.44 16.28 -4.96
N ILE A 218 4.44 17.12 -5.23
CA ILE A 218 4.47 18.52 -4.80
C ILE A 218 3.24 19.26 -5.34
N GLY A 219 2.62 20.09 -4.51
CA GLY A 219 1.46 20.91 -4.90
C GLY A 219 0.15 20.15 -5.05
N CYS A 220 0.07 18.90 -4.58
CA CYS A 220 -1.19 18.15 -4.58
C CYS A 220 -2.18 18.69 -3.53
N ARG A 221 -3.44 18.25 -3.63
CA ARG A 221 -4.45 18.65 -2.65
C ARG A 221 -4.08 18.11 -1.27
N GLN A 222 -4.27 18.96 -0.27
CA GLN A 222 -4.09 18.60 1.14
C GLN A 222 -5.37 18.90 1.93
N LYS A 223 -5.56 18.18 3.03
CA LYS A 223 -6.65 18.42 3.99
C LYS A 223 -6.10 18.36 5.40
N HIS A 224 -6.49 19.34 6.22
CA HIS A 224 -6.15 19.34 7.64
C HIS A 224 -6.89 18.18 8.33
N ILE A 225 -6.23 17.53 9.28
CA ILE A 225 -6.78 16.35 9.95
C ILE A 225 -8.07 16.66 10.73
N ALA A 226 -8.22 17.88 11.22
CA ALA A 226 -9.46 18.35 11.85
C ALA A 226 -10.66 18.29 10.89
N ASP A 227 -10.48 18.72 9.64
CA ASP A 227 -11.53 18.65 8.62
C ASP A 227 -11.87 17.20 8.28
N VAL A 228 -10.85 16.35 8.15
CA VAL A 228 -11.03 14.91 7.88
C VAL A 228 -11.81 14.24 9.02
N MET A 229 -11.49 14.53 10.28
CA MET A 229 -12.23 13.99 11.43
C MET A 229 -13.67 14.49 11.44
N LYS A 230 -13.89 15.79 11.20
CA LYS A 230 -15.23 16.37 11.08
C LYS A 230 -16.05 15.69 9.98
N GLU A 231 -15.45 15.43 8.82
CA GLU A 231 -16.13 14.71 7.72
C GLU A 231 -16.47 13.26 8.09
N ILE A 232 -15.56 12.54 8.78
CA ILE A 232 -15.79 11.18 9.27
C ILE A 232 -16.98 11.16 10.23
N TYR A 233 -16.99 12.04 11.23
CA TYR A 233 -18.07 12.12 12.21
C TYR A 233 -19.40 12.55 11.58
N ALA A 234 -19.37 13.48 10.62
CA ALA A 234 -20.58 13.86 9.87
C ALA A 234 -21.11 12.70 8.99
N SER A 235 -20.23 11.86 8.45
CA SER A 235 -20.61 10.79 7.52
C SER A 235 -21.08 9.52 8.23
N LEU A 236 -20.45 9.19 9.36
CA LEU A 236 -20.72 7.94 10.10
C LEU A 236 -21.59 8.18 11.34
N GLY A 237 -21.48 9.35 11.97
CA GLY A 237 -22.31 9.77 13.11
C GLY A 237 -22.43 8.70 14.19
N ASN A 238 -23.68 8.37 14.52
CA ASN A 238 -24.01 7.35 15.52
C ASN A 238 -23.60 5.92 15.12
N LYS A 239 -23.04 5.66 13.93
CA LYS A 239 -22.53 4.34 13.57
C LYS A 239 -21.14 4.07 14.16
N ILE A 240 -20.47 5.05 14.74
CA ILE A 240 -19.15 4.88 15.35
C ILE A 240 -19.30 4.28 16.76
N ALA A 241 -18.51 3.25 17.08
CA ALA A 241 -18.42 2.70 18.44
C ALA A 241 -17.68 3.66 19.38
N SER A 242 -18.00 3.65 20.69
CA SER A 242 -17.34 4.56 21.65
C SER A 242 -15.81 4.36 21.68
N ASN A 243 -15.35 3.11 21.63
CA ASN A 243 -13.94 2.73 21.68
C ASN A 243 -13.31 2.53 20.28
N VAL A 244 -13.78 3.27 19.27
CA VAL A 244 -13.34 3.13 17.87
C VAL A 244 -11.81 3.27 17.74
N LYS A 245 -11.24 2.44 16.86
CA LYS A 245 -9.83 2.47 16.48
C LYS A 245 -9.67 3.20 15.16
N ILE A 246 -9.15 4.41 15.19
CA ILE A 246 -8.85 5.17 13.97
C ILE A 246 -7.39 4.96 13.61
N LYS A 247 -7.12 4.39 12.44
CA LYS A 247 -5.78 4.02 11.96
C LYS A 247 -5.44 4.87 10.76
N LEU A 248 -4.58 5.86 10.96
CA LEU A 248 -4.06 6.70 9.89
C LEU A 248 -3.05 5.89 9.09
N THR A 249 -3.31 5.54 7.83
CA THR A 249 -2.40 4.71 7.00
C THR A 249 -1.45 5.54 6.15
N ALA A 250 -1.14 6.75 6.61
CA ALA A 250 -0.23 7.68 5.98
C ALA A 250 1.21 7.47 6.48
N CYS A 251 2.20 7.66 5.59
CA CYS A 251 3.61 7.67 5.96
C CYS A 251 3.86 8.69 7.07
N GLU A 252 4.76 8.37 8.01
CA GLU A 252 5.22 9.29 9.07
C GLU A 252 4.09 9.84 9.96
N SER A 253 2.90 9.23 9.95
CA SER A 253 1.75 9.70 10.73
C SER A 253 1.93 9.57 12.24
N ALA A 254 2.86 8.73 12.70
CA ALA A 254 3.28 8.64 14.10
C ALA A 254 4.42 9.62 14.45
N ASP A 255 5.06 10.24 13.45
CA ASP A 255 6.29 10.99 13.62
C ASP A 255 6.03 12.49 13.76
N ALA A 256 6.57 13.10 14.81
CA ALA A 256 6.67 14.57 14.92
C ALA A 256 7.80 15.13 14.05
N GLU A 257 8.85 14.34 13.82
CA GLU A 257 9.99 14.67 12.99
C GLU A 257 10.40 13.45 12.18
N ARG A 258 10.84 13.66 10.94
CA ARG A 258 11.31 12.57 10.10
C ARG A 258 12.43 11.82 10.81
N LEU A 259 12.25 10.52 10.91
CA LEU A 259 13.28 9.63 11.42
C LEU A 259 14.23 9.30 10.26
N ASP A 260 15.53 9.27 10.56
CA ASP A 260 16.57 8.85 9.59
C ASP A 260 17.19 7.47 9.94
N SER A 261 16.93 6.95 11.15
CA SER A 261 17.30 5.56 11.53
C SER A 261 16.39 4.94 12.61
N PHE A 262 16.36 3.60 12.70
CA PHE A 262 15.57 2.85 13.69
C PHE A 262 16.00 3.09 15.14
N ASN A 263 17.29 3.33 15.39
CA ASN A 263 17.82 3.59 16.73
C ASN A 263 17.21 4.85 17.38
N GLN A 264 16.51 5.67 16.60
CA GLN A 264 15.81 6.87 17.06
C GLN A 264 14.37 6.59 17.51
N LEU A 265 13.80 5.40 17.23
CA LEU A 265 12.44 5.01 17.66
C LEU A 265 12.32 4.83 19.18
N THR A 266 13.37 4.31 19.83
CA THR A 266 13.36 4.05 21.29
C THR A 266 13.63 5.29 22.12
N GLN A 267 14.00 6.40 21.49
CA GLN A 267 14.25 7.67 22.18
C GLN A 267 12.89 8.28 22.58
N LYS A 268 12.47 8.00 23.81
CA LYS A 268 11.27 8.52 24.51
C LYS A 268 11.13 10.07 24.57
N LYS A 269 11.95 10.83 23.85
CA LYS A 269 11.87 12.30 23.77
C LYS A 269 11.48 12.70 22.36
N ARG A 270 10.17 12.83 22.09
CA ARG A 270 9.67 13.46 20.86
C ARG A 270 8.48 14.36 21.12
N ILE A 271 8.71 15.33 22.01
CA ILE A 271 8.21 16.68 21.83
C ILE A 271 9.44 17.42 21.28
N ASP A 272 9.41 17.82 20.01
CA ASP A 272 10.42 18.69 19.38
C ASP A 272 10.63 19.93 20.27
N LYS A 273 11.84 20.49 20.26
CA LYS A 273 12.15 21.86 20.73
C LYS A 273 11.21 22.93 20.14
N ASN A 274 10.48 22.65 19.05
CA ASN A 274 9.46 23.51 18.43
C ASN A 274 7.99 23.10 18.72
N HIS A 275 7.73 22.13 19.61
CA HIS A 275 6.37 21.67 19.95
C HIS A 275 5.51 21.14 18.78
N THR A 276 6.14 20.57 17.74
CA THR A 276 5.40 19.92 16.65
C THR A 276 4.86 18.55 17.10
N HIS A 277 3.58 18.27 16.81
CA HIS A 277 2.93 17.01 17.12
C HIS A 277 2.80 16.14 15.86
N SER A 278 2.81 14.82 16.01
CA SER A 278 2.54 13.92 14.88
C SER A 278 1.11 14.09 14.35
N LEU A 279 0.86 13.67 13.11
CA LEU A 279 -0.49 13.67 12.54
C LEU A 279 -1.48 12.88 13.42
N ALA A 280 -1.04 11.75 13.99
CA ALA A 280 -1.84 10.92 14.89
C ALA A 280 -2.16 11.62 16.23
N ALA A 281 -1.24 12.40 16.79
CA ALA A 281 -1.50 13.20 17.97
C ALA A 281 -2.53 14.32 17.71
N HIS A 282 -2.42 15.03 16.57
CA HIS A 282 -3.43 16.00 16.15
C HIS A 282 -4.80 15.33 15.94
N ALA A 283 -4.83 14.20 15.25
CA ALA A 283 -6.03 13.38 15.06
C ALA A 283 -6.69 12.98 16.40
N LYS A 284 -5.90 12.68 17.43
CA LYS A 284 -6.42 12.33 18.75
C LYS A 284 -7.14 13.49 19.40
N ILE A 285 -6.53 14.67 19.41
CA ILE A 285 -7.13 15.88 19.96
C ILE A 285 -8.48 16.14 19.29
N GLU A 286 -8.55 16.03 17.96
CA GLU A 286 -9.79 16.23 17.20
C GLU A 286 -10.82 15.13 17.44
N ALA A 287 -10.39 13.87 17.55
CA ALA A 287 -11.28 12.75 17.79
C ALA A 287 -11.93 12.79 19.18
N GLN A 288 -11.16 13.13 20.21
CA GLN A 288 -11.63 13.13 21.59
C GLN A 288 -12.67 14.23 21.89
N LYS A 289 -12.80 15.24 21.02
CA LYS A 289 -13.89 16.22 21.08
C LYS A 289 -15.28 15.59 20.84
N VAL A 290 -15.34 14.46 20.13
CA VAL A 290 -16.60 13.80 19.74
C VAL A 290 -16.71 12.40 20.34
N VAL A 291 -15.60 11.66 20.38
CA VAL A 291 -15.53 10.28 20.88
C VAL A 291 -14.35 10.17 21.85
N PRO A 292 -14.56 10.46 23.16
CA PRO A 292 -13.47 10.55 24.14
C PRO A 292 -12.62 9.28 24.29
N GLU A 293 -13.24 8.11 24.07
CA GLU A 293 -12.60 6.79 24.15
C GLU A 293 -11.93 6.35 22.83
N ALA A 294 -11.93 7.19 21.79
CA ALA A 294 -11.31 6.87 20.51
C ALA A 294 -9.80 6.63 20.67
N ARG A 295 -9.32 5.57 20.03
CA ARG A 295 -7.89 5.23 20.00
C ARG A 295 -7.32 5.54 18.63
N ILE A 296 -6.34 6.42 18.57
CA ILE A 296 -5.68 6.77 17.32
C ILE A 296 -4.38 5.99 17.17
N TYR A 297 -4.13 5.57 15.94
CA TYR A 297 -2.92 4.89 15.57
C TYR A 297 -2.28 5.56 14.36
N GLY A 298 -0.99 5.85 14.46
CA GLY A 298 -0.14 6.29 13.35
C GLY A 298 0.92 5.23 13.00
N TYR A 299 1.64 5.43 11.90
CA TYR A 299 2.80 4.63 11.53
C TYR A 299 4.04 5.50 11.39
N HIS A 300 5.17 4.97 11.84
CA HIS A 300 6.46 5.59 11.57
C HIS A 300 6.80 5.48 10.07
N GLY A 301 7.47 6.50 9.52
CA GLY A 301 8.02 6.47 8.16
C GLY A 301 9.19 5.51 8.01
N ILE A 302 9.96 5.34 9.09
CA ILE A 302 11.00 4.33 9.19
C ILE A 302 10.36 2.99 9.54
N GLY A 303 10.39 2.06 8.58
CA GLY A 303 9.91 0.71 8.78
C GLY A 303 8.63 0.34 8.05
N ILE A 304 8.43 0.84 6.83
CA ILE A 304 7.48 0.23 5.92
C ILE A 304 8.20 -0.10 4.60
N SER A 305 8.76 -1.32 4.51
CA SER A 305 9.15 -1.87 3.21
C SER A 305 7.90 -2.36 2.49
N ARG A 306 7.73 -1.94 1.24
CA ARG A 306 6.68 -2.45 0.34
C ARG A 306 7.21 -3.71 -0.34
N GLY A 307 7.15 -4.85 0.35
CA GLY A 307 7.48 -6.14 -0.27
C GLY A 307 6.53 -6.50 -1.42
N SER A 308 7.01 -7.27 -2.39
CA SER A 308 6.22 -7.84 -3.51
C SER A 308 5.11 -8.78 -3.05
N ASP A 309 5.22 -9.26 -1.81
CA ASP A 309 4.43 -10.34 -1.27
C ASP A 309 3.29 -9.73 -0.44
N TYR A 310 2.11 -9.59 -1.02
CA TYR A 310 0.91 -8.98 -0.40
C TYR A 310 0.33 -9.81 0.77
N LEU A 311 1.18 -10.49 1.53
CA LEU A 311 0.87 -11.36 2.65
C LEU A 311 0.74 -10.59 3.96
N SER A 312 0.01 -9.46 4.04
CA SER A 312 -0.10 -8.69 5.30
C SER A 312 1.27 -8.36 5.95
N LYS A 313 2.35 -8.34 5.15
CA LYS A 313 3.73 -8.13 5.58
C LYS A 313 4.12 -6.68 5.29
N ALA A 314 3.32 -5.72 5.79
CA ALA A 314 3.95 -4.46 6.14
C ALA A 314 4.96 -4.84 7.22
N GLN A 315 6.22 -4.89 6.83
CA GLN A 315 7.34 -5.33 7.66
C GLN A 315 8.32 -4.18 7.69
N CYS A 316 8.82 -3.94 8.89
CA CYS A 316 9.75 -2.89 9.16
C CYS A 316 11.13 -3.28 8.68
N LEU A 317 11.84 -2.31 8.10
CA LEU A 317 13.25 -2.35 7.70
C LEU A 317 14.21 -2.53 8.89
N ASP A 318 13.76 -3.02 10.04
CA ASP A 318 14.71 -3.60 10.97
C ASP A 318 14.99 -5.01 10.46
N SER A 319 15.92 -5.03 9.52
CA SER A 319 16.50 -6.24 9.00
C SER A 319 17.97 -6.22 9.31
N ASP A 320 18.42 -7.24 10.01
CA ASP A 320 19.80 -7.69 9.93
C ASP A 320 20.07 -7.99 8.45
N PHE A 321 20.71 -7.06 7.75
CA PHE A 321 21.21 -7.31 6.42
C PHE A 321 22.36 -8.29 6.57
N ASP A 322 22.27 -9.42 5.90
CA ASP A 322 23.46 -10.21 5.66
C ASP A 322 24.39 -9.35 4.79
N SER A 323 25.51 -8.92 5.37
CA SER A 323 26.44 -7.97 4.74
C SER A 323 27.15 -8.55 3.51
N LYS A 324 27.08 -9.87 3.28
CA LYS A 324 27.69 -10.55 2.14
C LYS A 324 26.72 -10.70 0.96
N THR A 325 25.43 -10.92 1.25
CA THR A 325 24.41 -11.26 0.25
C THR A 325 23.40 -10.14 0.02
N GLY A 326 23.33 -9.16 0.92
CA GLY A 326 22.34 -8.08 0.89
C GLY A 326 20.92 -8.54 1.23
N GLN A 327 20.75 -9.79 1.69
CA GLN A 327 19.44 -10.34 2.03
C GLN A 327 19.01 -9.95 3.44
N VAL A 328 17.71 -9.75 3.62
CA VAL A 328 17.07 -9.48 4.92
C VAL A 328 16.97 -10.78 5.70
N THR A 329 17.64 -10.87 6.85
CA THR A 329 17.64 -12.09 7.68
C THR A 329 16.56 -12.09 8.79
N HIS A 330 16.12 -10.91 9.24
CA HIS A 330 15.03 -10.75 10.21
C HIS A 330 14.07 -9.64 9.79
N TRP A 331 12.76 -9.79 10.06
CA TRP A 331 11.75 -8.77 9.77
C TRP A 331 10.96 -8.43 11.03
N VAL A 332 10.87 -7.15 11.38
CA VAL A 332 10.00 -6.69 12.47
C VAL A 332 8.58 -6.41 11.97
N ASN A 333 7.56 -6.77 12.76
CA ASN A 333 6.15 -6.71 12.35
C ASN A 333 5.63 -5.26 12.33
N ALA A 334 4.88 -4.82 11.31
CA ALA A 334 4.30 -3.46 11.32
C ALA A 334 3.42 -3.13 12.54
N LYS A 335 2.90 -4.14 13.27
CA LYS A 335 2.21 -3.92 14.54
C LYS A 335 3.09 -3.32 15.63
N SER A 336 4.41 -3.60 15.63
CA SER A 336 5.33 -3.07 16.65
C SER A 336 5.84 -1.66 16.34
N VAL A 337 5.73 -1.18 15.09
CA VAL A 337 6.01 0.24 14.72
C VAL A 337 4.76 1.10 14.63
N ARG A 338 3.61 0.55 15.02
CA ARG A 338 2.38 1.32 15.13
C ARG A 338 2.23 1.78 16.57
N GLU A 339 2.35 3.07 16.78
CA GLU A 339 2.10 3.69 18.07
C GLU A 339 0.60 3.98 18.26
N THR A 340 0.13 3.75 19.49
CA THR A 340 -1.19 4.23 19.93
C THR A 340 -0.98 5.57 20.59
N PHE A 341 -1.74 6.57 20.16
CA PHE A 341 -1.59 7.94 20.66
C PHE A 341 -2.60 8.27 21.73
#